data_AF-A0A7L0KGS2-F1
#
_entry.id   AF-A0A7L0KGS2-F1
#
_cell.length_a   1.000
_cell.length_b   1.000
_cell.length_c   1.000
_cell.angle_alpha   90.00
_cell.angle_beta   90.00
_cell.angle_gamma   90.00
#
_symmetry.space_group_name_H-M   'P 1'
#
loop_
_entity.id
_entity.type
_entity.pdbx_description
1 polymer ?
#
loop_
_entity_poly.entity_id
_entity_poly.type
_entity_poly.pdbx_seq_one_letter_code
_entity_poly.pdbx_strand_id
1 'polypeptide(L)'
;TIKSLKNEVQEKEEQNRELQAKISRQERDLHMKRHLIEDLRSRLKANQENEKTCNETLESLERKVKALNEDCSNKKTSIVSLKQRLNVTAREKSHYEQMYHKTKDELEKKDLKLSNLESKMIETECAMTELETAASQQLHGLAKQSGQALETVQKKLLLASDRVEQFMTFVKALTRELQHSVQELRIKIKQAKKKEEVRACKKGLSQESVQLAASILNVSTTDLEEILEVEDDEETAKTKMESEKDKEWLHYIQKLLEAQ
;
A
#
# COMPACT_ATOMS: atom_id res chain seq x y z
N THR A 1 29.73 167.19 -54.24
CA THR A 1 28.55 166.36 -53.90
C THR A 1 28.55 165.00 -54.59
N ILE A 2 28.79 164.92 -55.90
CA ILE A 2 28.79 163.64 -56.66
C ILE A 2 29.93 162.68 -56.26
N LYS A 3 31.14 163.18 -55.98
CA LYS A 3 32.32 162.33 -55.68
C LYS A 3 32.26 161.64 -54.30
N SER A 4 31.64 162.28 -53.30
CA SER A 4 31.42 161.71 -51.96
C SER A 4 30.39 160.59 -52.00
N LEU A 5 29.27 160.83 -52.71
CA LEU A 5 28.24 159.82 -52.95
C LEU A 5 28.81 158.60 -53.69
N LYS A 6 29.76 158.81 -54.62
CA LYS A 6 30.43 157.72 -55.34
C LYS A 6 31.31 156.84 -54.43
N ASN A 7 32.06 157.43 -53.51
CA ASN A 7 32.87 156.67 -52.55
C ASN A 7 32.00 155.92 -51.54
N GLU A 8 30.91 156.54 -51.07
CA GLU A 8 29.95 155.90 -50.16
C GLU A 8 29.24 154.72 -50.84
N VAL A 9 28.84 154.86 -52.11
CA VAL A 9 28.31 153.76 -52.93
C VAL A 9 29.34 152.63 -53.05
N GLN A 10 30.61 152.94 -53.31
CA GLN A 10 31.67 151.94 -53.44
C GLN A 10 31.96 151.19 -52.12
N GLU A 11 31.98 151.90 -50.99
CA GLU A 11 32.16 151.29 -49.66
C GLU A 11 30.97 150.40 -49.30
N LYS A 12 29.74 150.83 -49.62
CA LYS A 12 28.54 150.03 -49.46
C LYS A 12 28.55 148.78 -50.36
N GLU A 13 29.07 148.87 -51.58
CA GLU A 13 29.24 147.72 -52.47
C GLU A 13 30.28 146.71 -51.95
N GLU A 14 31.39 147.18 -51.36
CA GLU A 14 32.41 146.33 -50.71
C GLU A 14 31.83 145.64 -49.46
N GLN A 15 31.16 146.40 -48.59
CA GLN A 15 30.46 145.87 -47.40
C GLN A 15 29.39 144.84 -47.81
N ASN A 16 28.65 145.10 -48.89
CA ASN A 16 27.66 144.17 -49.41
C ASN A 16 28.32 142.90 -49.96
N ARG A 17 29.46 142.99 -50.65
CA ARG A 17 30.25 141.82 -51.08
C ARG A 17 30.75 140.98 -49.90
N GLU A 18 31.24 141.60 -48.83
CA GLU A 18 31.68 140.88 -47.62
C GLU A 18 30.53 140.20 -46.88
N LEU A 19 29.39 140.91 -46.72
CA LEU A 19 28.18 140.35 -46.13
C LEU A 19 27.65 139.19 -46.97
N GLN A 20 27.65 139.31 -48.30
CA GLN A 20 27.26 138.24 -49.21
C GLN A 20 28.17 137.01 -49.03
N ALA A 21 29.50 137.21 -48.93
CA ALA A 21 30.44 136.11 -48.69
C ALA A 21 30.25 135.45 -47.32
N LYS A 22 29.91 136.24 -46.28
CA LYS A 22 29.59 135.72 -44.93
C LYS A 22 28.28 134.92 -44.95
N ILE A 23 27.25 135.41 -45.64
CA ILE A 23 25.99 134.71 -45.86
C ILE A 23 26.26 133.37 -46.56
N SER A 24 27.00 133.36 -47.67
CA SER A 24 27.32 132.11 -48.39
C SER A 24 28.16 131.12 -47.58
N ARG A 25 29.00 131.58 -46.64
CA ARG A 25 29.70 130.69 -45.69
C ARG A 25 28.73 130.10 -44.67
N GLN A 26 27.86 130.93 -44.09
CA GLN A 26 26.86 130.51 -43.10
C GLN A 26 25.81 129.55 -43.71
N GLU A 27 25.40 129.78 -44.95
CA GLU A 27 24.49 128.88 -45.68
C GLU A 27 25.07 127.49 -45.87
N ARG A 28 26.37 127.38 -46.20
CA ARG A 28 27.07 126.10 -46.30
C ARG A 28 27.15 125.37 -44.96
N ASP A 29 27.51 126.08 -43.87
CA ASP A 29 27.55 125.50 -42.52
C ASP A 29 26.16 125.03 -42.06
N LEU A 30 25.12 125.84 -42.30
CA LEU A 30 23.72 125.45 -42.03
C LEU A 30 23.31 124.22 -42.83
N HIS A 31 23.70 124.14 -44.10
CA HIS A 31 23.42 122.97 -44.94
C HIS A 31 24.13 121.71 -44.40
N MET A 32 25.41 121.80 -44.04
CA MET A 32 26.16 120.69 -43.45
C MET A 32 25.57 120.22 -42.11
N LYS A 33 25.20 121.16 -41.23
CA LYS A 33 24.55 120.86 -39.95
C LYS A 33 23.19 120.19 -40.13
N ARG A 34 22.38 120.65 -41.10
CA ARG A 34 21.11 119.99 -41.44
C ARG A 34 21.34 118.56 -41.89
N HIS A 35 22.33 118.32 -42.74
CA HIS A 35 22.66 116.97 -43.20
C HIS A 35 23.10 116.07 -42.03
N LEU A 36 23.96 116.57 -41.13
CA LEU A 36 24.38 115.85 -39.93
C LEU A 36 23.20 115.51 -39.00
N ILE A 37 22.26 116.46 -38.80
CA ILE A 37 21.07 116.23 -37.97
C ILE A 37 20.20 115.12 -38.60
N GLU A 38 20.02 115.12 -39.92
CA GLU A 38 19.20 114.12 -40.61
C GLU A 38 19.83 112.71 -40.56
N ASP A 39 21.15 112.63 -40.73
CA ASP A 39 21.90 111.38 -40.55
C ASP A 39 21.80 110.87 -39.10
N LEU A 40 21.99 111.74 -38.09
CA LEU A 40 21.83 111.36 -36.68
C LEU A 40 20.39 110.90 -36.36
N ARG A 41 19.37 111.55 -36.93
CA ARG A 41 17.97 111.12 -36.78
C ARG A 41 17.72 109.74 -37.39
N SER A 42 18.28 109.49 -38.58
CA SER A 42 18.17 108.20 -39.27
C SER A 42 18.82 107.08 -38.45
N ARG A 43 20.02 107.32 -37.92
CA ARG A 43 20.72 106.38 -37.03
C ARG A 43 19.95 106.14 -35.72
N LEU A 44 19.39 107.18 -35.12
CA LEU A 44 18.57 107.06 -33.91
C LEU A 44 17.34 106.17 -34.16
N LYS A 45 16.65 106.38 -35.28
CA LYS A 45 15.48 105.58 -35.66
C LYS A 45 15.86 104.11 -35.87
N ALA A 46 16.95 103.84 -36.60
CA ALA A 46 17.46 102.49 -36.81
C ALA A 46 17.83 101.82 -35.47
N ASN A 47 18.44 102.56 -34.53
CA ASN A 47 18.78 102.02 -33.22
C ASN A 47 17.52 101.70 -32.39
N GLN A 48 16.50 102.54 -32.42
CA GLN A 48 15.21 102.28 -31.74
C GLN A 48 14.49 101.06 -32.31
N GLU A 49 14.52 100.86 -33.63
CA GLU A 49 13.97 99.67 -34.28
C GLU A 49 14.75 98.41 -33.87
N ASN A 50 16.09 98.48 -33.88
CA ASN A 50 16.95 97.38 -33.40
C ASN A 50 16.70 97.05 -31.92
N GLU A 51 16.52 98.05 -31.06
CA GLU A 51 16.21 97.86 -29.64
C GLU A 51 14.87 97.16 -29.45
N LYS A 52 13.83 97.55 -30.22
CA LYS A 52 12.53 96.86 -30.21
C LYS A 52 12.67 95.40 -30.61
N THR A 53 13.35 95.12 -31.72
CA THR A 53 13.59 93.73 -32.17
C THR A 53 14.39 92.94 -31.13
N CYS A 54 15.41 93.55 -30.51
CA CYS A 54 16.18 92.91 -29.45
C CYS A 54 15.30 92.56 -28.24
N ASN A 55 14.47 93.49 -27.77
CA ASN A 55 13.55 93.25 -26.67
C ASN A 55 12.53 92.15 -26.98
N GLU A 56 11.95 92.13 -28.19
CA GLU A 56 11.05 91.05 -28.62
C GLU A 56 11.75 89.67 -28.61
N THR A 57 13.00 89.62 -29.08
CA THR A 57 13.79 88.37 -29.03
C THR A 57 14.11 87.95 -27.60
N LEU A 58 14.41 88.90 -26.71
CA LEU A 58 14.69 88.64 -25.30
C LEU A 58 13.45 88.08 -24.59
N GLU A 59 12.28 88.70 -24.76
CA GLU A 59 11.02 88.18 -24.21
C GLU A 59 10.68 86.77 -24.73
N SER A 60 10.96 86.51 -26.01
CA SER A 60 10.78 85.18 -26.61
C SER A 60 11.70 84.14 -25.97
N LEU A 61 12.96 84.49 -25.73
CA LEU A 61 13.92 83.63 -25.05
C LEU A 61 13.53 83.39 -23.58
N GLU A 62 13.09 84.42 -22.86
CA GLU A 62 12.60 84.27 -21.49
C GLU A 62 11.40 83.32 -21.39
N ARG A 63 10.44 83.44 -22.31
CA ARG A 63 9.31 82.49 -22.40
C ARG A 63 9.79 81.06 -22.64
N LYS A 64 10.77 80.86 -23.52
CA LYS A 64 11.36 79.53 -23.76
C LYS A 64 12.08 78.99 -22.53
N VAL A 65 12.83 79.81 -21.81
CA VAL A 65 13.53 79.41 -20.58
C VAL A 65 12.53 78.99 -19.51
N LYS A 66 11.44 79.75 -19.31
CA LYS A 66 10.38 79.39 -18.36
C LYS A 66 9.73 78.04 -18.70
N ALA A 67 9.35 77.85 -19.96
CA ALA A 67 8.77 76.59 -20.43
C ALA A 67 9.73 75.39 -20.24
N LEU A 68 11.01 75.56 -20.56
CA LEU A 68 12.02 74.52 -20.36
C LEU A 68 12.25 74.20 -18.88
N ASN A 69 12.18 75.20 -17.99
CA ASN A 69 12.33 75.00 -16.55
C ASN A 69 11.15 74.22 -15.96
N GLU A 70 9.92 74.53 -16.39
CA GLU A 70 8.71 73.79 -16.01
C GLU A 70 8.78 72.34 -16.51
N ASP A 71 9.15 72.12 -17.77
CA ASP A 71 9.35 70.77 -18.33
C ASP A 71 10.44 69.98 -17.56
N CYS A 72 11.56 70.63 -17.20
CA CYS A 72 12.61 70.02 -16.40
C CYS A 72 12.09 69.60 -15.00
N SER A 73 11.29 70.46 -14.36
CA SER A 73 10.66 70.16 -13.07
C SER A 73 9.70 68.96 -13.17
N ASN A 74 8.85 68.93 -14.21
CA ASN A 74 7.91 67.84 -14.46
C ASN A 74 8.62 66.51 -14.77
N LYS A 75 9.73 66.56 -15.51
CA LYS A 75 10.58 65.37 -15.73
C LYS A 75 11.21 64.90 -14.42
N LYS A 76 11.68 65.81 -13.57
CA LYS A 76 12.26 65.48 -12.27
C LYS A 76 11.25 64.76 -11.37
N THR A 77 10.01 65.24 -11.27
CA THR A 77 8.95 64.57 -10.49
C THR A 77 8.61 63.20 -11.06
N SER A 78 8.53 63.07 -12.38
CA SER A 78 8.31 61.80 -13.08
C SER A 78 9.41 60.78 -12.79
N ILE A 79 10.68 61.21 -12.82
CA ILE A 79 11.83 60.36 -12.48
C ILE A 79 11.75 59.87 -11.03
N VAL A 80 11.38 60.72 -10.08
CA VAL A 80 11.23 60.34 -8.67
C VAL A 80 10.14 59.28 -8.50
N SER A 81 8.98 59.47 -9.15
CA SER A 81 7.88 58.48 -9.13
C SER A 81 8.30 57.14 -9.72
N LEU A 82 9.01 57.14 -10.85
CA LEU A 82 9.54 55.91 -11.47
C LEU A 82 10.56 55.21 -10.57
N LYS A 83 11.46 55.95 -9.92
CA LYS A 83 12.42 55.39 -8.95
C LYS A 83 11.70 54.74 -7.76
N GLN A 84 10.64 55.38 -7.24
CA GLN A 84 9.85 54.82 -6.16
C GLN A 84 9.19 53.50 -6.57
N ARG A 85 8.54 53.46 -7.74
CA ARG A 85 7.92 52.24 -8.28
C ARG A 85 8.95 51.13 -8.49
N LEU A 86 10.11 51.45 -9.06
CA LEU A 86 11.20 50.50 -9.24
C LEU A 86 11.67 49.90 -7.91
N ASN A 87 11.82 50.72 -6.87
CA ASN A 87 12.21 50.25 -5.54
C ASN A 87 11.16 49.31 -4.91
N VAL A 88 9.87 49.58 -5.10
CA VAL A 88 8.80 48.68 -4.63
C VAL A 88 8.89 47.33 -5.33
N THR A 89 8.93 47.34 -6.67
CA THR A 89 9.05 46.09 -7.45
C THR A 89 10.33 45.31 -7.14
N ALA A 90 11.45 46.00 -6.88
CA ALA A 90 12.70 45.34 -6.48
C ALA A 90 12.59 44.62 -5.13
N ARG A 91 11.91 45.22 -4.14
CA ARG A 91 11.65 44.58 -2.83
C ARG A 91 10.71 43.39 -2.96
N GLU A 92 9.63 43.53 -3.73
CA GLU A 92 8.70 42.43 -4.00
C GLU A 92 9.40 41.26 -4.68
N LYS A 93 10.22 41.53 -5.71
CA LYS A 93 11.04 40.51 -6.38
C LYS A 93 11.93 39.78 -5.38
N SER A 94 12.67 40.51 -4.56
CA SER A 94 13.55 39.92 -3.52
C SER A 94 12.76 39.08 -2.52
N HIS A 95 11.56 39.51 -2.13
CA HIS A 95 10.68 38.76 -1.24
C HIS A 95 10.21 37.43 -1.87
N TYR A 96 9.77 37.46 -3.12
CA TYR A 96 9.36 36.25 -3.84
C TYR A 96 10.52 35.28 -4.08
N GLU A 97 11.71 35.78 -4.39
CA GLU A 97 12.92 34.96 -4.49
C GLU A 97 13.24 34.25 -3.17
N GLN A 98 13.16 34.96 -2.04
CA GLN A 98 13.37 34.37 -0.72
C GLN A 98 12.33 33.27 -0.40
N MET A 99 11.04 33.55 -0.68
CA MET A 99 9.97 32.58 -0.48
C MET A 99 10.11 31.35 -1.38
N TYR A 100 10.53 31.55 -2.64
CA TYR A 100 10.84 30.48 -3.57
C TYR A 100 11.95 29.57 -3.04
N HIS A 101 13.09 30.15 -2.61
CA HIS A 101 14.19 29.36 -2.04
C HIS A 101 13.76 28.58 -0.82
N LYS A 102 13.03 29.21 0.12
CA LYS A 102 12.51 28.52 1.30
C LYS A 102 11.61 27.34 0.94
N THR A 103 10.70 27.54 -0.01
CA THR A 103 9.74 26.51 -0.43
C THR A 103 10.45 25.36 -1.15
N LYS A 104 11.46 25.68 -1.96
CA LYS A 104 12.32 24.69 -2.63
C LYS A 104 13.08 23.84 -1.62
N ASP A 105 13.71 24.44 -0.61
CA ASP A 105 14.42 23.72 0.44
C ASP A 105 13.48 22.81 1.26
N GLU A 106 12.26 23.28 1.54
CA GLU A 106 11.24 22.47 2.21
C GLU A 106 10.78 21.29 1.35
N LEU A 107 10.63 21.49 0.04
CA LEU A 107 10.30 20.43 -0.91
C LEU A 107 11.41 19.37 -0.97
N GLU A 108 12.67 19.77 -1.13
CA GLU A 108 13.80 18.84 -1.17
C GLU A 108 13.91 18.00 0.13
N LYS A 109 13.63 18.61 1.29
CA LYS A 109 13.55 17.89 2.57
C LYS A 109 12.40 16.90 2.62
N LYS A 110 11.26 17.19 1.98
CA LYS A 110 10.11 16.29 1.92
C LYS A 110 10.39 15.13 0.98
N ASP A 111 11.01 15.39 -0.16
CA ASP A 111 11.42 14.36 -1.12
C ASP A 111 12.41 13.36 -0.49
N LEU A 112 13.40 13.85 0.26
CA LEU A 112 14.33 12.98 0.99
C LEU A 112 13.62 12.10 2.04
N LYS A 113 12.64 12.67 2.77
CA LYS A 113 11.85 11.92 3.74
C LYS A 113 10.97 10.87 3.08
N LEU A 114 10.37 11.20 1.94
CA LEU A 114 9.54 10.31 1.16
C LEU A 114 10.37 9.13 0.66
N SER A 115 11.53 9.39 0.05
CA SER A 115 12.44 8.33 -0.42
C SER A 115 12.90 7.39 0.71
N ASN A 116 13.18 7.92 1.91
CA ASN A 116 13.51 7.10 3.08
C ASN A 116 12.32 6.23 3.53
N LEU A 117 11.10 6.78 3.51
CA LEU A 117 9.89 6.02 3.86
C LEU A 117 9.59 4.94 2.83
N GLU A 118 9.80 5.20 1.53
CA GLU A 118 9.67 4.19 0.48
C GLU A 118 10.68 3.05 0.67
N SER A 119 11.95 3.36 0.96
CA SER A 119 12.96 2.33 1.26
C SER A 119 12.53 1.46 2.45
N LYS A 120 12.08 2.08 3.53
CA LYS A 120 11.59 1.35 4.72
C LYS A 120 10.36 0.51 4.41
N MET A 121 9.44 1.02 3.58
CA MET A 121 8.25 0.27 3.17
C MET A 121 8.67 -1.00 2.42
N ILE A 122 9.57 -0.87 1.44
CA ILE A 122 10.10 -2.01 0.68
C ILE A 122 10.80 -3.01 1.61
N GLU A 123 11.65 -2.53 2.54
CA GLU A 123 12.31 -3.40 3.52
C GLU A 123 11.31 -4.16 4.40
N THR A 124 10.25 -3.49 4.87
CA THR A 124 9.20 -4.14 5.67
C THR A 124 8.37 -5.13 4.87
N GLU A 125 8.09 -4.85 3.59
CA GLU A 125 7.39 -5.75 2.70
C GLU A 125 8.24 -7.01 2.43
N CYS A 126 9.53 -6.85 2.15
CA CYS A 126 10.48 -7.97 2.06
C CYS A 126 10.49 -8.80 3.35
N ALA A 127 10.66 -8.17 4.51
CA ALA A 127 10.67 -8.90 5.80
C ALA A 127 9.35 -9.63 6.07
N MET A 128 8.21 -9.04 5.68
CA MET A 128 6.89 -9.66 5.82
C MET A 128 6.75 -10.88 4.91
N THR A 129 7.15 -10.78 3.64
CA THR A 129 7.11 -11.92 2.71
C THR A 129 8.05 -13.06 3.14
N GLU A 130 9.23 -12.75 3.69
CA GLU A 130 10.13 -13.75 4.29
C GLU A 130 9.48 -14.43 5.51
N LEU A 131 8.79 -13.67 6.36
CA LEU A 131 8.09 -14.22 7.52
C LEU A 131 6.91 -15.11 7.11
N GLU A 132 6.11 -14.68 6.13
CA GLU A 132 4.98 -15.46 5.60
C GLU A 132 5.45 -16.77 4.94
N THR A 133 6.53 -16.71 4.18
CA THR A 133 7.11 -17.91 3.55
C THR A 133 7.68 -18.86 4.60
N ALA A 134 8.39 -18.36 5.62
CA ALA A 134 8.88 -19.18 6.72
C ALA A 134 7.74 -19.84 7.51
N ALA A 135 6.68 -19.09 7.85
CA ALA A 135 5.51 -19.62 8.54
C ALA A 135 4.79 -20.69 7.71
N SER A 136 4.64 -20.46 6.40
CA SER A 136 4.03 -21.41 5.47
C SER A 136 4.83 -22.71 5.39
N GLN A 137 6.17 -22.62 5.32
CA GLN A 137 7.05 -23.79 5.31
C GLN A 137 6.96 -24.58 6.62
N GLN A 138 6.94 -23.90 7.77
CA GLN A 138 6.79 -24.55 9.07
C GLN A 138 5.45 -25.28 9.21
N LEU A 139 4.34 -24.62 8.86
CA LEU A 139 3.02 -25.23 8.88
C LEU A 139 2.93 -26.44 7.94
N HIS A 140 3.48 -26.33 6.73
CA HIS A 140 3.54 -27.46 5.80
C HIS A 140 4.36 -28.63 6.36
N GLY A 141 5.52 -28.35 6.97
CA GLY A 141 6.36 -29.34 7.62
C GLY A 141 5.65 -30.07 8.76
N LEU A 142 4.97 -29.33 9.64
CA LEU A 142 4.19 -29.88 10.74
C LEU A 142 3.00 -30.72 10.24
N ALA A 143 2.25 -30.22 9.26
CA ALA A 143 1.14 -30.95 8.66
C ALA A 143 1.60 -32.29 8.05
N LYS A 144 2.75 -32.28 7.35
CA LYS A 144 3.35 -33.50 6.80
C LYS A 144 3.76 -34.49 7.89
N GLN A 145 4.46 -34.03 8.92
CA GLN A 145 4.88 -34.88 10.05
C GLN A 145 3.68 -35.48 10.79
N SER A 146 2.67 -34.66 11.08
CA SER A 146 1.43 -35.11 11.72
C SER A 146 0.69 -36.13 10.87
N GLY A 147 0.61 -35.93 9.55
CA GLY A 147 0.00 -36.87 8.62
C GLY A 147 0.71 -38.23 8.62
N GLN A 148 2.05 -38.23 8.57
CA GLN A 148 2.85 -39.46 8.62
C GLN A 148 2.74 -40.19 9.97
N ALA A 149 2.71 -39.45 11.07
CA ALA A 149 2.51 -40.02 12.41
C ALA A 149 1.12 -40.67 12.53
N LEU A 150 0.07 -39.99 12.06
CA LEU A 150 -1.30 -40.51 12.04
C LEU A 150 -1.40 -41.77 11.19
N GLU A 151 -0.84 -41.77 9.99
CA GLU A 151 -0.83 -42.94 9.09
C GLU A 151 -0.13 -44.14 9.76
N THR A 152 0.99 -43.90 10.45
CA THR A 152 1.72 -44.94 11.18
C THR A 152 0.90 -45.51 12.32
N VAL A 153 0.23 -44.66 13.10
CA VAL A 153 -0.66 -45.10 14.19
C VAL A 153 -1.84 -45.89 13.64
N GLN A 154 -2.46 -45.43 12.55
CA GLN A 154 -3.56 -46.12 11.90
C GLN A 154 -3.14 -47.51 11.41
N LYS A 155 -1.96 -47.64 10.78
CA LYS A 155 -1.41 -48.96 10.38
C LYS A 155 -1.19 -49.88 11.58
N LYS A 156 -0.62 -49.37 12.68
CA LYS A 156 -0.43 -50.16 13.91
C LYS A 156 -1.75 -50.59 14.54
N LEU A 157 -2.75 -49.72 14.52
CA LEU A 157 -4.09 -50.02 15.03
C LEU A 157 -4.76 -51.12 14.20
N LEU A 158 -4.70 -51.04 12.87
CA LEU A 158 -5.20 -52.09 11.98
C LEU A 158 -4.52 -53.43 12.27
N LEU A 159 -3.19 -53.46 12.35
CA LEU A 159 -2.45 -54.70 12.67
C LEU A 159 -2.82 -55.27 14.05
N ALA A 160 -3.05 -54.40 15.04
CA ALA A 160 -3.48 -54.82 16.37
C ALA A 160 -4.91 -55.39 16.33
N SER A 161 -5.82 -54.74 15.60
CA SER A 161 -7.18 -55.20 15.36
C SER A 161 -7.20 -56.58 14.69
N ASP A 162 -6.43 -56.76 13.61
CA ASP A 162 -6.30 -58.04 12.91
C ASP A 162 -5.80 -59.14 13.86
N ARG A 163 -4.84 -58.80 14.72
CA ARG A 163 -4.31 -59.75 15.71
C ARG A 163 -5.32 -60.11 16.78
N VAL A 164 -6.15 -59.17 17.24
CA VAL A 164 -7.26 -59.42 18.15
C VAL A 164 -8.30 -60.33 17.49
N GLU A 165 -8.65 -60.09 16.23
CA GLU A 165 -9.59 -60.91 15.48
C GLU A 165 -9.08 -62.35 15.27
N GLN A 166 -7.79 -62.51 14.97
CA GLN A 166 -7.13 -63.83 14.93
C GLN A 166 -7.18 -64.52 16.28
N PHE A 167 -6.91 -63.80 17.38
CA PHE A 167 -6.98 -64.36 18.73
C PHE A 167 -8.40 -64.79 19.09
N MET A 168 -9.40 -63.97 18.76
CA MET A 168 -10.80 -64.28 18.96
C MET A 168 -11.20 -65.53 18.17
N THR A 169 -10.73 -65.66 16.92
CA THR A 169 -10.96 -66.85 16.08
C THR A 169 -10.30 -68.09 16.70
N PHE A 170 -9.06 -67.97 17.19
CA PHE A 170 -8.36 -69.04 17.88
C PHE A 170 -9.10 -69.49 19.15
N VAL A 171 -9.54 -68.56 20.00
CA VAL A 171 -10.31 -68.88 21.23
C VAL A 171 -11.63 -69.55 20.88
N LYS A 172 -12.34 -69.08 19.85
CA LYS A 172 -13.57 -69.73 19.35
C LYS A 172 -13.30 -71.17 18.90
N ALA A 173 -12.22 -71.41 18.15
CA ALA A 173 -11.84 -72.75 17.70
C ALA A 173 -11.44 -73.66 18.87
N LEU A 174 -10.60 -73.17 19.79
CA LEU A 174 -10.16 -73.91 20.97
C LEU A 174 -11.33 -74.29 21.88
N THR A 175 -12.28 -73.37 22.08
CA THR A 175 -13.48 -73.63 22.90
C THR A 175 -14.34 -74.73 22.31
N ARG A 176 -14.51 -74.74 20.97
CA ARG A 176 -15.24 -75.80 20.26
C ARG A 176 -14.52 -77.15 20.35
N GLU A 177 -13.20 -77.17 20.17
CA GLU A 177 -12.40 -78.39 20.28
C GLU A 177 -12.44 -78.97 21.70
N LEU A 178 -12.33 -78.12 22.72
CA LEU A 178 -12.44 -78.53 24.12
C LEU A 178 -13.83 -79.08 24.43
N GLN A 179 -14.90 -78.43 23.95
CA GLN A 179 -16.26 -78.93 24.09
C GLN A 179 -16.41 -80.32 23.43
N HIS A 180 -15.89 -80.48 22.21
CA HIS A 180 -15.94 -81.75 21.49
C HIS A 180 -15.19 -82.85 22.25
N SER A 181 -13.97 -82.56 22.73
CA SER A 181 -13.17 -83.49 23.52
C SER A 181 -13.86 -83.92 24.82
N VAL A 182 -14.48 -82.97 25.55
CA VAL A 182 -15.26 -83.28 26.77
C VAL A 182 -16.45 -84.17 26.43
N GLN A 183 -17.18 -83.89 25.34
CA GLN A 183 -18.28 -84.73 24.88
C GLN A 183 -17.81 -86.14 24.52
N GLU A 184 -16.70 -86.28 23.79
CA GLU A 184 -16.11 -87.58 23.48
C GLU A 184 -15.71 -88.36 24.74
N LEU A 185 -15.06 -87.69 25.70
CA LEU A 185 -14.67 -88.31 26.96
C LEU A 185 -15.89 -88.77 27.74
N ARG A 186 -16.96 -87.96 27.81
CA ARG A 186 -18.23 -88.38 28.42
C ARG A 186 -18.83 -89.59 27.71
N ILE A 187 -18.83 -89.64 26.37
CA ILE A 187 -19.30 -90.80 25.61
C ILE A 187 -18.45 -92.05 25.91
N LYS A 188 -17.12 -91.92 25.94
CA LYS A 188 -16.20 -93.02 26.27
C LYS A 188 -16.41 -93.51 27.71
N ILE A 189 -16.62 -92.61 28.67
CA ILE A 189 -16.96 -92.95 30.06
C ILE A 189 -18.29 -93.71 30.11
N LYS A 190 -19.33 -93.24 29.42
CA LYS A 190 -20.61 -93.96 29.31
C LYS A 190 -20.44 -95.36 28.74
N GLN A 191 -19.70 -95.49 27.63
CA GLN A 191 -19.45 -96.79 27.01
C GLN A 191 -18.66 -97.71 27.93
N ALA A 192 -17.69 -97.18 28.68
CA ALA A 192 -16.92 -97.95 29.66
C ALA A 192 -17.82 -98.42 30.82
N LYS A 193 -18.68 -97.55 31.35
CA LYS A 193 -19.67 -97.90 32.37
C LYS A 193 -20.68 -98.93 31.88
N LYS A 194 -21.28 -98.75 30.69
CA LYS A 194 -22.16 -99.75 30.07
C LYS A 194 -21.46 -101.10 29.92
N LYS A 195 -20.18 -101.11 29.51
CA LYS A 195 -19.36 -102.34 29.45
C LYS A 195 -19.05 -102.95 30.82
N GLU A 196 -19.01 -102.16 31.89
CA GLU A 196 -18.81 -102.61 33.26
C GLU A 196 -20.11 -103.17 33.87
N GLU A 197 -21.24 -102.50 33.62
CA GLU A 197 -22.60 -102.96 33.97
C GLU A 197 -22.98 -104.24 33.24
N VAL A 198 -22.70 -104.35 31.93
CA VAL A 198 -22.86 -105.61 31.17
C VAL A 198 -21.97 -106.71 31.73
N ARG A 199 -20.75 -106.39 32.22
CA ARG A 199 -19.86 -107.35 32.88
C ARG A 199 -20.35 -107.77 34.27
N ALA A 200 -20.97 -106.85 35.01
CA ALA A 200 -21.60 -107.12 36.30
C ALA A 200 -22.88 -107.95 36.15
N CYS A 201 -23.70 -107.68 35.12
CA CYS A 201 -24.89 -108.45 34.78
C CYS A 201 -24.53 -109.89 34.34
N LYS A 202 -23.44 -110.07 33.57
CA LYS A 202 -22.88 -111.39 33.23
C LYS A 202 -22.33 -112.18 34.41
N LYS A 203 -22.08 -111.57 35.59
CA LYS A 203 -21.70 -112.29 36.81
C LYS A 203 -22.92 -112.82 37.60
N GLY A 204 -24.12 -112.30 37.37
CA GLY A 204 -25.34 -112.76 38.03
C GLY A 204 -26.10 -113.86 37.27
N LEU A 205 -25.90 -113.98 35.96
CA LEU A 205 -26.63 -114.89 35.08
C LEU A 205 -25.66 -115.85 34.38
N SER A 206 -25.80 -117.16 34.64
CA SER A 206 -25.05 -118.21 33.94
C SER A 206 -25.43 -118.22 32.45
N GLN A 207 -24.46 -118.49 31.56
CA GLN A 207 -24.66 -118.57 30.11
C GLN A 207 -25.76 -119.57 29.71
N GLU A 208 -25.98 -120.61 30.52
CA GLU A 208 -27.04 -121.61 30.34
C GLU A 208 -28.45 -121.03 30.58
N SER A 209 -28.61 -120.15 31.58
CA SER A 209 -29.90 -119.51 31.88
C SER A 209 -30.36 -118.54 30.79
N VAL A 210 -29.42 -117.86 30.13
CA VAL A 210 -29.72 -116.91 29.04
C VAL A 210 -30.14 -117.65 27.76
N GLN A 211 -29.45 -118.76 27.42
CA GLN A 211 -29.84 -119.61 26.28
C GLN A 211 -31.20 -120.28 26.47
N LEU A 212 -31.51 -120.72 27.70
CA LEU A 212 -32.80 -121.32 28.02
C LEU A 212 -33.95 -120.31 27.87
N ALA A 213 -33.79 -119.08 28.39
CA ALA A 213 -34.79 -118.02 28.25
C ALA A 213 -35.03 -117.63 26.78
N ALA A 214 -33.96 -117.52 25.97
CA ALA A 214 -34.07 -117.24 24.54
C ALA A 214 -34.83 -118.34 23.78
N SER A 215 -34.60 -119.61 24.14
CA SER A 215 -35.29 -120.77 23.56
C SER A 215 -36.76 -120.89 24.00
N ILE A 216 -37.09 -120.56 25.25
CA ILE A 216 -38.48 -120.53 25.76
C ILE A 216 -39.28 -119.40 25.09
N LEU A 217 -38.66 -118.22 24.93
CA LEU A 217 -39.29 -117.04 24.35
C LEU A 217 -39.20 -116.99 22.82
N ASN A 218 -38.56 -117.98 22.20
CA ASN A 218 -38.35 -118.12 20.76
C ASN A 218 -37.77 -116.85 20.09
N VAL A 219 -36.84 -116.22 20.78
CA VAL A 219 -36.09 -115.03 20.31
C VAL A 219 -34.60 -115.36 20.27
N SER A 220 -33.82 -114.66 19.43
CA SER A 220 -32.37 -114.91 19.42
C SER A 220 -31.73 -114.42 20.73
N THR A 221 -30.59 -115.00 21.10
CA THR A 221 -29.84 -114.57 22.30
C THR A 221 -29.41 -113.10 22.21
N THR A 222 -29.18 -112.60 21.00
CA THR A 222 -28.94 -111.18 20.69
C THR A 222 -30.18 -110.31 20.89
N ASP A 223 -31.36 -110.75 20.43
CA ASP A 223 -32.61 -109.98 20.63
C ASP A 223 -32.99 -109.93 22.12
N LEU A 224 -32.70 -110.99 22.87
CA LEU A 224 -32.91 -111.02 24.32
C LEU A 224 -31.93 -110.10 25.08
N GLU A 225 -30.67 -110.01 24.64
CA GLU A 225 -29.69 -109.03 25.16
C GLU A 225 -30.15 -107.59 24.86
N GLU A 226 -30.74 -107.32 23.69
CA GLU A 226 -31.28 -105.99 23.32
C GLU A 226 -32.51 -105.60 24.15
N ILE A 227 -33.42 -106.54 24.44
CA ILE A 227 -34.60 -106.30 25.29
C ILE A 227 -34.19 -106.07 26.77
N LEU A 228 -33.07 -106.64 27.21
CA LEU A 228 -32.52 -106.48 28.56
C LEU A 228 -31.61 -105.25 28.71
N GLU A 229 -31.22 -104.58 27.61
CA GLU A 229 -30.63 -103.25 27.67
C GLU A 229 -31.70 -102.24 28.10
N VAL A 230 -31.96 -102.17 29.40
CA VAL A 230 -32.66 -101.03 29.99
C VAL A 230 -31.70 -99.85 29.91
N GLU A 231 -32.00 -98.89 29.03
CA GLU A 231 -31.35 -97.58 29.10
C GLU A 231 -31.64 -97.00 30.49
N ASP A 232 -30.58 -96.70 31.26
CA ASP A 232 -30.74 -95.98 32.51
C ASP A 232 -31.23 -94.55 32.20
N ASP A 233 -32.55 -94.36 32.27
CA ASP A 233 -33.23 -93.10 32.07
C ASP A 233 -32.66 -91.98 32.95
N GLU A 234 -32.10 -92.31 34.12
CA GLU A 234 -31.47 -91.34 35.02
C GLU A 234 -30.08 -90.90 34.52
N GLU A 235 -29.26 -91.82 34.00
CA GLU A 235 -27.95 -91.47 33.40
C GLU A 235 -28.10 -90.73 32.06
N THR A 236 -29.11 -91.08 31.25
CA THR A 236 -29.42 -90.34 30.01
C THR A 236 -29.94 -88.93 30.30
N ALA A 237 -30.76 -88.74 31.35
CA ALA A 237 -31.21 -87.42 31.78
C ALA A 237 -30.07 -86.55 32.33
N LYS A 238 -29.19 -87.11 33.17
CA LYS A 238 -28.04 -86.40 33.75
C LYS A 238 -27.09 -85.88 32.69
N THR A 239 -26.87 -86.67 31.64
CA THR A 239 -25.96 -86.31 30.57
C THR A 239 -26.54 -85.32 29.56
N LYS A 240 -27.87 -85.30 29.39
CA LYS A 240 -28.57 -84.21 28.69
C LYS A 240 -28.41 -82.89 29.45
N MET A 241 -28.61 -82.88 30.77
CA MET A 241 -28.38 -81.70 31.61
C MET A 241 -26.93 -81.19 31.55
N GLU A 242 -25.95 -82.10 31.61
CA GLU A 242 -24.53 -81.71 31.47
C GLU A 242 -24.21 -81.16 30.07
N SER A 243 -24.87 -81.65 29.02
CA SER A 243 -24.72 -81.10 27.66
C SER A 243 -25.34 -79.71 27.49
N GLU A 244 -26.43 -79.40 28.21
CA GLU A 244 -27.04 -78.07 28.23
C GLU A 244 -26.13 -77.07 28.93
N LYS A 245 -25.53 -77.45 30.06
CA LYS A 245 -24.53 -76.62 30.77
C LYS A 245 -23.32 -76.28 29.89
N ASP A 246 -22.85 -77.22 29.07
CA ASP A 246 -21.75 -76.95 28.13
C ASP A 246 -22.15 -75.94 27.03
N LYS A 247 -23.41 -76.00 26.56
CA LYS A 247 -23.94 -75.04 25.58
C LYS A 247 -24.08 -73.64 26.18
N GLU A 248 -24.56 -73.55 27.41
CA GLU A 248 -24.65 -72.29 28.16
C GLU A 248 -23.26 -71.68 28.37
N TRP A 249 -22.27 -72.51 28.73
CA TRP A 249 -20.89 -72.08 28.90
C TRP A 249 -20.26 -71.59 27.59
N LEU A 250 -20.52 -72.26 26.47
CA LEU A 250 -20.04 -71.81 25.16
C LEU A 250 -20.71 -70.50 24.73
N HIS A 251 -22.01 -70.34 25.00
CA HIS A 251 -22.73 -69.10 24.76
C HIS A 251 -22.17 -67.95 25.61
N TYR A 252 -21.82 -68.21 26.87
CA TYR A 252 -21.16 -67.24 27.75
C TYR A 252 -19.81 -66.78 27.20
N ILE A 253 -18.97 -67.71 26.73
CA ILE A 253 -17.68 -67.36 26.10
C ILE A 253 -17.89 -66.54 24.83
N GLN A 254 -18.86 -66.91 24.00
CA GLN A 254 -19.15 -66.15 22.78
C GLN A 254 -19.59 -64.71 23.10
N LYS A 255 -20.43 -64.53 24.13
CA LYS A 255 -20.84 -63.20 24.60
C LYS A 255 -19.67 -62.38 25.15
N LEU A 256 -18.71 -63.01 25.83
CA LEU A 256 -17.49 -62.34 26.30
C LEU A 256 -16.61 -61.86 25.14
N LEU A 257 -16.52 -62.65 24.06
CA LEU A 257 -15.74 -62.30 22.88
C LEU A 257 -16.41 -61.22 22.01
N GLU A 258 -17.74 -61.12 22.05
CA GLU A 258 -18.51 -60.09 21.32
C GLU A 258 -18.64 -58.76 22.08
N ALA A 259 -18.27 -58.72 23.37
CA ALA A 259 -18.35 -57.54 24.23
C ALA A 259 -17.06 -56.69 24.27
N GLN A 260 -16.02 -57.06 23.52
CA GLN A 260 -14.76 -56.30 23.35
C GLN A 260 -14.65 -55.69 21.95
#